data_AF-A0A814Z273-F1
#
_entry.id   AF-A0A814Z273-F1
#
_cell.length_a   1.000
_cell.length_b   1.000
_cell.length_c   1.000
_cell.angle_alpha   90.00
_cell.angle_beta   90.00
_cell.angle_gamma   90.00
#
_symmetry.space_group_name_H-M   'P 1'
#
loop_
_entity.id
_entity.type
_entity.pdbx_description
1 polymer ?
#
loop_
_entity_poly.entity_id
_entity_poly.type
_entity_poly.pdbx_seq_one_letter_code
_entity_poly.pdbx_strand_id
1 'polypeptide(L)'
;MADMSIATENFPADVRSSEAPGYKSRNTGQRNSILISSIGGNTGTNTSGNFAALRQRRQSSSNSFPRAVNERRFIRYENTYRMEPDEDHKVDLVRIRRVATSVIETTIAGYKYDANQAKQFAVALADLIRSQMKQLPFPRYKIMTQVCIGQKRGQDLRIASRCIWDLKQDRHITITKETADAYVTVAIFFIYTE
;
A
#
# COMPACT_ATOMS: atom_id res chain seq x y z
N MET A 1 21.99 -33.89 22.24
CA MET A 1 20.91 -33.00 22.75
C MET A 1 21.58 -31.66 22.99
N ALA A 2 21.39 -30.71 22.08
CA ALA A 2 21.99 -29.38 22.18
C ALA A 2 20.86 -28.38 22.47
N ASP A 3 20.95 -27.74 23.64
CA ASP A 3 20.07 -26.67 24.07
C ASP A 3 20.26 -25.42 23.20
N MET A 4 19.16 -24.87 22.70
CA MET A 4 19.09 -23.52 22.11
C MET A 4 18.64 -22.55 23.19
N SER A 5 19.58 -21.82 23.78
CA SER A 5 19.30 -20.66 24.63
C SER A 5 19.03 -19.42 23.77
N ILE A 6 17.87 -18.81 24.01
CA ILE A 6 17.42 -17.56 23.41
C ILE A 6 18.10 -16.42 24.17
N ALA A 7 19.01 -15.69 23.51
CA ALA A 7 19.64 -14.51 24.08
C ALA A 7 18.69 -13.30 23.97
N THR A 8 18.18 -12.85 25.12
CA THR A 8 17.49 -11.57 25.29
C THR A 8 18.53 -10.56 25.76
N GLU A 9 19.02 -9.69 24.87
CA GLU A 9 19.91 -8.60 25.26
C GLU A 9 19.09 -7.40 25.74
N ASN A 10 19.26 -7.10 27.04
CA ASN A 10 18.74 -5.93 27.72
C ASN A 10 19.56 -4.69 27.34
N PHE A 11 18.92 -3.66 26.77
CA PHE A 11 19.52 -2.35 26.61
C PHE A 11 19.30 -1.49 27.87
N PRO A 12 20.33 -0.85 28.44
CA PRO A 12 20.17 0.04 29.58
C PRO A 12 19.56 1.38 29.16
N ALA A 13 18.64 1.88 29.99
CA ALA A 13 18.05 3.20 29.87
C ALA A 13 18.97 4.25 30.48
N ASP A 14 19.28 5.31 29.71
CA ASP A 14 19.97 6.49 30.23
C ASP A 14 19.22 7.80 29.90
N VAL A 15 19.52 8.77 30.75
CA VAL A 15 18.68 9.85 31.27
C VAL A 15 18.99 11.21 30.61
N ARG A 16 17.90 11.97 30.34
CA ARG A 16 17.77 13.45 30.17
C ARG A 16 18.66 14.19 29.15
N SER A 17 18.03 15.02 28.30
CA SER A 17 17.88 16.47 28.54
C SER A 17 17.25 17.23 27.36
N SER A 18 16.47 18.25 27.73
CA SER A 18 16.18 19.52 27.03
C SER A 18 15.09 19.59 25.94
N GLU A 19 14.35 20.69 26.05
CA GLU A 19 13.08 21.06 25.43
C GLU A 19 13.16 21.28 23.90
N ALA A 20 12.08 20.90 23.19
CA ALA A 20 11.89 21.25 21.78
C ALA A 20 10.99 22.50 21.66
N PRO A 21 11.38 23.56 20.92
CA PRO A 21 10.55 24.74 20.75
C PRO A 21 9.37 24.47 19.81
N GLY A 22 8.22 25.06 20.16
CA GLY A 22 6.92 24.86 19.53
C GLY A 22 6.87 25.20 18.04
N TYR A 23 6.22 24.31 17.28
CA TYR A 23 5.97 24.46 15.86
C TYR A 23 4.69 25.27 15.62
N LYS A 24 4.82 26.46 15.03
CA LYS A 24 3.67 27.30 14.63
C LYS A 24 3.05 26.75 13.34
N SER A 25 1.78 26.38 13.41
CA SER A 25 0.96 25.97 12.26
C SER A 25 0.78 27.13 11.28
N ARG A 26 1.26 26.98 10.05
CA ARG A 26 0.92 27.85 8.91
C ARG A 26 -0.10 27.16 8.03
N ASN A 27 -1.28 27.76 8.00
CA ASN A 27 -2.39 27.40 7.12
C ASN A 27 -2.23 28.13 5.79
N THR A 28 -2.17 27.42 4.66
CA THR A 28 -2.44 27.99 3.32
C THR A 28 -2.51 26.90 2.26
N GLY A 29 -3.56 26.93 1.44
CA GLY A 29 -3.50 26.51 0.04
C GLY A 29 -4.38 25.32 -0.33
N GLN A 30 -5.51 25.64 -0.98
CA GLN A 30 -6.29 24.72 -1.80
C GLN A 30 -5.36 23.93 -2.74
N ARG A 31 -5.43 22.59 -2.66
CA ARG A 31 -4.78 21.71 -3.64
C ARG A 31 -5.82 21.28 -4.67
N ASN A 32 -5.80 21.96 -5.82
CA ASN A 32 -6.51 21.55 -7.03
C ASN A 32 -5.88 20.24 -7.56
N SER A 33 -6.72 19.25 -7.88
CA SER A 33 -6.30 18.02 -8.55
C SER A 33 -6.30 18.20 -10.07
N ILE A 34 -5.21 17.78 -10.71
CA ILE A 34 -5.07 17.71 -12.17
C ILE A 34 -5.62 16.35 -12.63
N LEU A 35 -6.64 16.35 -13.48
CA LEU A 35 -7.07 15.17 -14.23
C LEU A 35 -6.42 15.22 -15.61
N ILE A 36 -5.63 14.19 -15.93
CA ILE A 36 -5.06 13.95 -17.25
C ILE A 36 -6.11 13.21 -18.08
N SER A 37 -6.64 13.83 -19.14
CA SER A 37 -7.39 13.12 -20.18
C SER A 37 -6.48 12.83 -21.38
N SER A 38 -6.55 11.58 -21.84
CA SER A 38 -5.74 10.99 -22.88
C SER A 38 -6.08 11.52 -24.28
N ILE A 39 -5.00 11.56 -25.07
CA ILE A 39 -4.84 11.82 -26.50
C ILE A 39 -5.83 11.05 -27.38
N GLY A 40 -6.37 11.75 -28.38
CA GLY A 40 -7.10 11.17 -29.51
C GLY A 40 -6.98 12.10 -30.71
N GLY A 41 -5.86 12.00 -31.43
CA GLY A 41 -5.70 12.62 -32.74
C GLY A 41 -6.46 11.84 -33.80
N ASN A 42 -7.04 12.53 -34.79
CA ASN A 42 -7.23 11.89 -36.08
C ASN A 42 -7.06 12.88 -37.24
N THR A 43 -6.51 12.30 -38.30
CA THR A 43 -5.87 12.88 -39.46
C THR A 43 -6.87 13.39 -40.50
N GLY A 44 -6.53 14.50 -41.15
CA GLY A 44 -7.28 15.04 -42.27
C GLY A 44 -7.00 14.31 -43.57
N THR A 45 -8.04 14.13 -44.39
CA THR A 45 -7.91 13.92 -45.84
C THR A 45 -8.86 14.89 -46.55
N ASN A 46 -8.30 15.64 -47.51
CA ASN A 46 -8.99 16.63 -48.30
C ASN A 46 -9.63 15.97 -49.52
N THR A 47 -10.90 16.26 -49.79
CA THR A 47 -11.46 16.12 -51.13
C THR A 47 -12.42 17.28 -51.38
N SER A 48 -12.20 17.92 -52.52
CA SER A 48 -12.78 19.16 -53.03
C SER A 48 -14.28 19.09 -53.31
N GLY A 49 -15.00 20.17 -52.99
CA GLY A 49 -16.37 20.40 -53.45
C GLY A 49 -16.97 21.68 -52.89
N ASN A 50 -16.90 22.76 -53.65
CA ASN A 50 -17.73 23.95 -53.44
C ASN A 50 -19.12 23.67 -53.99
N PHE A 51 -20.15 23.63 -53.14
CA PHE A 51 -21.51 23.98 -53.53
C PHE A 51 -22.24 24.65 -52.36
N ALA A 52 -23.08 25.60 -52.76
CA ALA A 52 -23.66 26.65 -51.96
C ALA A 52 -24.56 26.18 -50.81
N ALA A 53 -24.65 27.08 -49.83
CA ALA A 53 -25.68 27.24 -48.83
C ALA A 53 -26.93 26.35 -48.96
N LEU A 54 -27.07 25.41 -48.04
CA LEU A 54 -28.36 25.09 -47.45
C LEU A 54 -28.16 24.93 -45.95
N ARG A 55 -28.54 25.97 -45.22
CA ARG A 55 -28.55 25.99 -43.75
C ARG A 55 -29.68 25.08 -43.28
N GLN A 56 -29.47 23.76 -43.35
CA GLN A 56 -30.32 22.82 -42.63
C GLN A 56 -30.13 23.12 -41.14
N ARG A 57 -31.13 23.83 -40.60
CA ARG A 57 -31.38 23.96 -39.17
C ARG A 57 -31.22 22.57 -38.58
N ARG A 58 -30.07 22.31 -37.93
CA ARG A 58 -29.92 21.20 -37.01
C ARG A 58 -31.07 21.35 -36.03
N GLN A 59 -32.11 20.54 -36.19
CA GLN A 59 -32.93 20.19 -35.07
C GLN A 59 -31.96 19.44 -34.16
N SER A 60 -31.32 20.17 -33.25
CA SER A 60 -30.80 19.59 -32.05
C SER A 60 -31.99 18.87 -31.45
N SER A 61 -32.06 17.56 -31.67
CA SER A 61 -32.82 16.70 -30.80
C SER A 61 -32.23 17.00 -29.43
N SER A 62 -32.96 17.80 -28.65
CA SER A 62 -32.82 17.79 -27.22
C SER A 62 -33.28 16.41 -26.79
N ASN A 63 -32.46 15.39 -27.07
CA ASN A 63 -32.35 14.28 -26.16
C ASN A 63 -31.73 14.87 -24.90
N SER A 64 -32.56 15.59 -24.15
CA SER A 64 -32.45 15.67 -22.71
C SER A 64 -32.70 14.27 -22.19
N PHE A 65 -31.74 13.37 -22.44
CA PHE A 65 -31.52 12.28 -21.52
C PHE A 65 -31.33 12.99 -20.18
N PRO A 66 -32.22 12.80 -19.19
CA PRO A 66 -31.89 13.28 -17.87
C PRO A 66 -30.58 12.58 -17.54
N ARG A 67 -29.49 13.35 -17.49
CA ARG A 67 -28.24 12.88 -16.94
C ARG A 67 -28.60 12.59 -15.52
N ALA A 68 -28.95 11.34 -15.23
CA ALA A 68 -29.16 10.86 -13.89
C ALA A 68 -27.84 11.19 -13.20
N VAL A 69 -27.86 12.29 -12.44
CA VAL A 69 -26.76 12.65 -11.58
C VAL A 69 -26.82 11.52 -10.56
N ASN A 70 -26.06 10.47 -10.82
CA ASN A 70 -25.80 9.43 -9.85
C ASN A 70 -24.90 10.07 -8.81
N GLU A 71 -25.51 10.96 -8.03
CA GLU A 71 -24.95 11.58 -6.86
C GLU A 71 -24.87 10.45 -5.85
N ARG A 72 -23.81 9.66 -5.96
CA ARG A 72 -23.39 8.75 -4.92
C ARG A 72 -23.23 9.63 -3.70
N ARG A 73 -24.27 9.70 -2.86
CA ARG A 73 -24.23 10.40 -1.59
C ARG A 73 -23.10 9.74 -0.83
N PHE A 74 -21.95 10.39 -0.79
CA PHE A 74 -20.87 9.99 0.09
C PHE A 74 -21.41 10.23 1.49
N ILE A 75 -21.87 9.15 2.13
CA ILE A 75 -22.24 9.18 3.53
C ILE A 75 -21.00 9.67 4.26
N ARG A 76 -21.08 10.88 4.81
CA ARG A 76 -20.05 11.42 5.69
C ARG A 76 -20.22 10.71 7.02
N TYR A 77 -19.35 9.75 7.27
CA TYR A 77 -19.26 9.12 8.58
C TYR A 77 -18.56 10.10 9.53
N GLU A 78 -19.13 10.28 10.72
CA GLU A 78 -18.47 10.96 11.82
C GLU A 78 -17.40 10.04 12.43
N ASN A 79 -16.35 10.64 12.98
CA ASN A 79 -15.29 9.88 13.67
C ASN A 79 -15.89 9.13 14.86
N THR A 80 -15.62 7.82 14.95
CA THR A 80 -16.06 7.00 16.08
C THR A 80 -15.16 7.14 17.31
N TYR A 81 -14.01 7.83 17.19
CA TYR A 81 -13.03 8.10 18.26
C TYR A 81 -12.63 6.89 19.11
N ARG A 82 -12.71 5.66 18.58
CA ARG A 82 -12.37 4.47 19.39
C ARG A 82 -10.85 4.34 19.49
N MET A 83 -10.33 4.36 20.70
CA MET A 83 -8.87 4.31 20.91
C MET A 83 -8.32 2.89 20.95
N GLU A 84 -9.20 1.88 21.04
CA GLU A 84 -8.82 0.47 21.17
C GLU A 84 -9.63 -0.41 20.21
N PRO A 85 -9.03 -1.45 19.63
CA PRO A 85 -9.73 -2.45 18.84
C PRO A 85 -10.60 -3.31 19.74
N ASP A 86 -11.67 -3.87 19.18
CA ASP A 86 -12.47 -4.87 19.89
C ASP A 86 -11.60 -6.12 20.15
N GLU A 87 -11.89 -6.85 21.22
CA GLU A 87 -11.11 -8.03 21.64
C GLU A 87 -10.94 -9.07 20.50
N ASP A 88 -12.01 -9.30 19.74
CA ASP A 88 -12.03 -10.26 18.62
C ASP A 88 -11.26 -9.77 17.38
N HIS A 89 -10.97 -8.47 17.31
CA HIS A 89 -10.36 -7.79 16.17
C HIS A 89 -8.88 -7.46 16.39
N LYS A 90 -8.28 -7.98 17.47
CA LYS A 90 -6.86 -7.85 17.74
C LYS A 90 -6.03 -8.63 16.73
N VAL A 91 -4.87 -8.07 16.40
CA VAL A 91 -3.93 -8.64 15.44
C VAL A 91 -3.24 -9.87 16.05
N ASP A 92 -3.66 -11.07 15.63
CA ASP A 92 -2.98 -12.32 15.97
C ASP A 92 -1.78 -12.56 15.04
N LEU A 93 -0.60 -12.26 15.57
CA LEU A 93 0.68 -12.44 14.88
C LEU A 93 0.95 -13.90 14.46
N VAL A 94 0.46 -14.89 15.21
CA VAL A 94 0.73 -16.31 14.90
C VAL A 94 -0.04 -16.71 13.65
N ARG A 95 -1.33 -16.37 13.59
CA ARG A 95 -2.18 -16.59 12.41
C ARG A 95 -1.63 -15.84 11.20
N ILE A 96 -1.28 -14.57 11.35
CA ILE A 96 -0.71 -13.76 10.26
C ILE A 96 0.59 -14.36 9.75
N ARG A 97 1.48 -14.77 10.66
CA ARG A 97 2.76 -15.42 10.29
C ARG A 97 2.53 -16.65 9.43
N ARG A 98 1.59 -17.52 9.81
CA ARG A 98 1.28 -18.75 9.07
C ARG A 98 0.77 -18.44 7.67
N VAL A 99 -0.21 -17.55 7.54
CA VAL A 99 -0.79 -17.16 6.25
C VAL A 99 0.26 -16.49 5.36
N ALA A 100 0.99 -15.51 5.89
CA ALA A 100 2.04 -14.80 5.14
C ALA A 100 3.16 -15.75 4.70
N THR A 101 3.60 -16.65 5.58
CA THR A 101 4.64 -17.64 5.26
C THR A 101 4.20 -18.56 4.14
N SER A 102 2.97 -19.10 4.20
CA SER A 102 2.43 -19.97 3.15
C SER A 102 2.39 -19.26 1.80
N VAL A 103 1.89 -18.02 1.76
CA VAL A 103 1.82 -17.20 0.55
C VAL A 103 3.22 -16.94 -0.03
N ILE A 104 4.18 -16.56 0.82
CA ILE A 104 5.56 -16.28 0.41
C ILE A 104 6.21 -17.54 -0.16
N GLU A 105 6.06 -18.68 0.51
CA GLU A 105 6.64 -19.96 0.07
C GLU A 105 6.06 -20.41 -1.27
N THR A 106 4.74 -20.33 -1.45
CA THR A 106 4.10 -20.68 -2.73
C THR A 106 4.54 -19.75 -3.86
N THR A 107 4.71 -18.46 -3.58
CA THR A 107 5.08 -17.47 -4.61
C THR A 107 6.56 -17.54 -5.00
N ILE A 108 7.43 -17.90 -4.04
CA ILE A 108 8.88 -18.01 -4.26
C ILE A 108 9.28 -19.39 -4.81
N ALA A 109 8.41 -20.40 -4.68
CA ALA A 109 8.67 -21.73 -5.23
C ALA A 109 8.97 -21.64 -6.75
N GLY A 110 10.22 -21.91 -7.12
CA GLY A 110 10.68 -21.85 -8.52
C GLY A 110 11.05 -20.46 -9.03
N TYR A 111 11.03 -19.41 -8.19
CA TYR A 111 11.48 -18.08 -8.57
C TYR A 111 13.01 -18.06 -8.76
N LYS A 112 13.46 -17.59 -9.93
CA LYS A 112 14.86 -17.32 -10.21
C LYS A 112 15.09 -15.82 -10.31
N TYR A 113 16.19 -15.34 -9.72
CA TYR A 113 16.48 -13.92 -9.71
C TYR A 113 16.80 -13.38 -11.10
N ASP A 114 16.03 -12.39 -11.54
CA ASP A 114 16.34 -11.53 -12.68
C ASP A 114 16.28 -10.07 -12.24
N ALA A 115 17.37 -9.33 -12.45
CA ALA A 115 17.49 -7.93 -12.04
C ALA A 115 16.43 -7.02 -12.70
N ASN A 116 16.01 -7.34 -13.94
CA ASN A 116 15.02 -6.53 -14.66
C ASN A 116 13.60 -6.74 -14.11
N GLN A 117 13.30 -7.96 -13.66
CA GLN A 117 11.97 -8.35 -13.19
C GLN A 117 11.83 -8.23 -11.66
N ALA A 118 12.93 -8.22 -10.91
CA ALA A 118 12.93 -8.21 -9.44
C ALA A 118 12.10 -7.06 -8.85
N LYS A 119 12.16 -5.86 -9.44
CA LYS A 119 11.35 -4.71 -8.99
C LYS A 119 9.85 -4.98 -9.14
N GLN A 120 9.43 -5.46 -10.31
CA GLN A 120 8.02 -5.72 -10.59
C GLN A 120 7.50 -6.88 -9.73
N PHE A 121 8.32 -7.92 -9.58
CA PHE A 121 8.03 -9.06 -8.72
C PHE A 121 7.90 -8.64 -7.24
N ALA A 122 8.77 -7.78 -6.73
CA ALA A 122 8.67 -7.28 -5.35
C ALA A 122 7.37 -6.50 -5.10
N VAL A 123 6.95 -5.65 -6.05
CA VAL A 123 5.67 -4.93 -5.96
C VAL A 123 4.50 -5.90 -6.02
N ALA A 124 4.50 -6.83 -6.97
CA ALA A 124 3.45 -7.84 -7.11
C ALA A 124 3.31 -8.71 -5.84
N LEU A 125 4.43 -9.13 -5.25
CA LEU A 125 4.45 -9.88 -4.00
C LEU A 125 3.91 -9.04 -2.83
N ALA A 126 4.29 -7.76 -2.75
CA ALA A 126 3.77 -6.85 -1.72
C ALA A 126 2.26 -6.68 -1.82
N ASP A 127 1.74 -6.50 -3.03
CA ASP A 127 0.30 -6.34 -3.28
C ASP A 127 -0.48 -7.62 -3.00
N LEU A 128 0.07 -8.78 -3.38
CA LEU A 128 -0.53 -10.08 -3.10
C LEU A 128 -0.64 -10.31 -1.58
N ILE A 129 0.44 -10.10 -0.84
CA ILE A 129 0.44 -10.25 0.63
C ILE A 129 -0.53 -9.25 1.26
N ARG A 130 -0.50 -7.97 0.84
CA ARG A 130 -1.43 -6.95 1.31
C ARG A 130 -2.88 -7.35 1.05
N SER A 131 -3.19 -7.92 -0.11
CA SER A 131 -4.52 -8.39 -0.47
C SER A 131 -4.98 -9.54 0.43
N GLN A 132 -4.11 -10.52 0.68
CA GLN A 132 -4.39 -11.64 1.59
C GLN A 132 -4.62 -11.16 3.03
N MET A 133 -3.82 -10.22 3.52
CA MET A 133 -3.99 -9.68 4.87
C MET A 133 -5.27 -8.85 5.02
N LYS A 134 -5.74 -8.20 3.94
CA LYS A 134 -7.01 -7.47 3.93
C LYS A 134 -8.24 -8.38 4.00
N GLN A 135 -8.12 -9.66 3.65
CA GLN A 135 -9.22 -10.62 3.78
C GLN A 135 -9.47 -11.01 5.24
N LEU A 136 -8.49 -10.78 6.11
CA LEU A 136 -8.63 -10.99 7.55
C LEU A 136 -9.37 -9.80 8.18
N PRO A 137 -10.23 -10.03 9.19
CA PRO A 137 -11.04 -8.99 9.80
C PRO A 137 -10.21 -8.13 10.76
N PHE A 138 -9.50 -7.13 10.21
CA PHE A 138 -8.79 -6.12 10.99
C PHE A 138 -9.44 -4.73 10.76
N PRO A 139 -10.61 -4.46 11.37
CA PRO A 139 -11.24 -3.15 11.26
C PRO A 139 -10.27 -2.08 11.79
N ARG A 140 -10.19 -0.94 11.10
CA ARG A 140 -9.38 0.22 11.50
C ARG A 140 -7.86 0.00 11.55
N TYR A 141 -7.35 -1.08 10.97
CA TYR A 141 -5.92 -1.25 10.79
C TYR A 141 -5.48 -0.83 9.39
N LYS A 142 -4.49 0.06 9.33
CA LYS A 142 -3.72 0.32 8.13
C LYS A 142 -2.61 -0.71 8.02
N ILE A 143 -2.72 -1.54 6.99
CA ILE A 143 -1.72 -2.57 6.67
C ILE A 143 -0.69 -1.96 5.72
N MET A 144 0.59 -2.16 5.99
CA MET A 144 1.69 -1.81 5.09
C MET A 144 2.61 -3.02 4.90
N THR A 145 3.08 -3.22 3.68
CA THR A 145 3.94 -4.35 3.33
C THR A 145 5.17 -3.81 2.62
N GLN A 146 6.34 -4.10 3.18
CA GLN A 146 7.64 -3.81 2.59
C GLN A 146 8.28 -5.13 2.16
N VAL A 147 8.68 -5.21 0.90
CA VAL A 147 9.36 -6.38 0.34
C VAL A 147 10.75 -5.97 -0.11
N CYS A 148 11.76 -6.72 0.32
CA CYS A 148 13.14 -6.57 -0.10
C CYS A 148 13.58 -7.87 -0.77
N ILE A 149 14.05 -7.77 -2.02
CA ILE A 149 14.53 -8.90 -2.81
C ILE A 149 15.93 -8.56 -3.29
N GLY A 150 16.84 -9.52 -3.19
CA GLY A 150 18.17 -9.36 -3.77
C GLY A 150 18.83 -10.68 -4.11
N GLN A 151 19.86 -10.57 -4.95
CA GLN A 151 20.62 -11.73 -5.40
C GLN A 151 21.57 -12.23 -4.31
N LYS A 152 21.65 -13.55 -4.15
CA LYS A 152 22.60 -14.21 -3.25
C LYS A 152 23.91 -14.45 -4.00
N ARG A 153 24.95 -13.69 -3.66
CA ARG A 153 26.31 -13.77 -4.25
C ARG A 153 27.43 -13.75 -3.19
N GLY A 154 27.14 -14.21 -1.97
CA GLY A 154 28.11 -14.18 -0.86
C GLY A 154 28.28 -12.79 -0.21
N GLN A 155 27.27 -11.93 -0.37
CA GLN A 155 27.20 -10.58 0.21
C GLN A 155 26.34 -10.58 1.47
N ASP A 156 26.68 -9.73 2.45
CA ASP A 156 25.92 -9.57 3.68
C ASP A 156 24.93 -8.39 3.56
N LEU A 157 23.73 -8.58 4.11
CA LEU A 157 22.71 -7.54 4.18
C LEU A 157 22.02 -7.60 5.55
N ARG A 158 22.00 -6.46 6.23
CA ARG A 158 21.21 -6.27 7.44
C ARG A 158 20.08 -5.28 7.19
N ILE A 159 18.85 -5.71 7.46
CA ILE A 159 17.65 -4.87 7.37
C ILE A 159 17.18 -4.58 8.78
N ALA A 160 17.09 -3.30 9.12
CA ALA A 160 16.52 -2.82 10.37
C ALA A 160 15.43 -1.78 10.09
N SER A 161 14.42 -1.74 10.94
CA SER A 161 13.37 -0.73 10.89
C SER A 161 13.23 -0.08 12.27
N ARG A 162 13.01 1.24 12.31
CA ARG A 162 12.75 2.00 13.54
C ARG A 162 11.40 2.67 13.40
N CYS A 163 10.53 2.48 14.39
CA CYS A 163 9.16 2.97 14.37
C CYS A 163 8.84 3.70 15.68
N ILE A 164 8.04 4.76 15.59
CA ILE A 164 7.34 5.37 16.71
C ILE A 164 5.89 4.94 16.54
N TRP A 165 5.40 4.12 17.45
CA TRP A 165 4.13 3.41 17.31
C TRP A 165 3.59 3.02 18.69
N ASP A 166 2.30 2.72 18.78
CA ASP A 166 1.69 2.32 20.05
C ASP A 166 2.04 0.86 20.38
N LEU A 167 2.67 0.66 21.54
CA LEU A 167 3.06 -0.67 22.04
C LEU A 167 1.86 -1.58 22.26
N LYS A 168 0.66 -1.04 22.47
CA LYS A 168 -0.54 -1.85 22.74
C LYS A 168 -1.23 -2.29 21.46
N GLN A 169 -1.47 -1.38 20.51
CA GLN A 169 -2.26 -1.70 19.32
C GLN A 169 -1.45 -2.03 18.07
N ASP A 170 -0.28 -1.42 17.89
CA ASP A 170 0.50 -1.58 16.66
C ASP A 170 1.34 -2.86 16.71
N ARG A 171 1.42 -3.55 15.56
CA ARG A 171 2.08 -4.86 15.45
C ARG A 171 2.84 -4.96 14.15
N HIS A 172 3.96 -5.66 14.15
CA HIS A 172 4.72 -5.95 12.94
C HIS A 172 5.19 -7.39 12.92
N ILE A 173 5.48 -7.87 11.72
CA ILE A 173 6.11 -9.16 11.51
C ILE A 173 7.11 -9.08 10.36
N THR A 174 8.25 -9.74 10.55
CA THR A 174 9.28 -9.87 9.53
C THR A 174 9.47 -11.35 9.21
N ILE A 175 9.44 -11.69 7.92
CA ILE A 175 9.63 -13.04 7.40
C ILE A 175 10.72 -12.99 6.35
N THR A 176 11.75 -13.82 6.54
CA THR A 176 12.85 -13.98 5.59
C THR A 176 12.81 -15.38 5.02
N LYS A 177 12.92 -15.49 3.70
CA LYS A 177 13.04 -16.74 2.96
C LYS A 177 14.17 -16.63 1.96
N GLU A 178 14.89 -17.73 1.81
CA GLU A 178 16.02 -17.83 0.89
C GLU A 178 15.72 -18.88 -0.17
N THR A 179 16.16 -18.59 -1.37
CA THR A 179 16.22 -19.51 -2.51
C THR A 179 17.70 -19.77 -2.84
N ALA A 180 17.98 -20.62 -3.82
CA ALA A 180 19.35 -20.86 -4.28
C ALA A 180 20.08 -19.56 -4.68
N ASP A 181 19.41 -18.70 -5.47
CA ASP A 181 20.05 -17.54 -6.10
C ASP A 181 19.61 -16.19 -5.51
N ALA A 182 18.67 -16.17 -4.56
CA ALA A 182 18.10 -14.94 -4.01
C ALA A 182 17.68 -15.07 -2.55
N TYR A 183 17.55 -13.92 -1.88
CA TYR A 183 16.86 -13.77 -0.62
C TYR A 183 15.64 -12.86 -0.80
N VAL A 184 14.61 -13.13 0.00
CA VAL A 184 13.40 -12.32 0.06
C VAL A 184 13.06 -12.08 1.53
N THR A 185 13.02 -10.81 1.91
CA THR A 185 12.62 -10.37 3.24
C THR A 185 11.35 -9.54 3.12
N VAL A 186 10.31 -9.92 3.85
CA VAL A 186 9.03 -9.22 3.89
C VAL A 186 8.79 -8.72 5.30
N ALA A 187 8.54 -7.42 5.43
CA ALA A 187 8.07 -6.80 6.67
C ALA A 187 6.61 -6.34 6.48
N ILE A 188 5.73 -6.74 7.38
CA ILE A 188 4.31 -6.36 7.40
C ILE A 188 4.06 -5.58 8.68
N PHE A 189 3.46 -4.40 8.53
CA PHE A 189 3.12 -3.50 9.63
C PHE A 189 1.60 -3.34 9.69
N PHE A 190 1.07 -3.42 10.91
CA PHE A 190 -0.31 -3.17 11.27
C PHE A 190 -0.33 -1.95 12.17
N ILE A 191 -0.89 -0.85 11.67
CA ILE A 191 -1.01 0.42 12.39
C ILE A 191 -2.48 0.68 12.67
N TYR A 192 -2.84 0.83 13.93
CA TYR A 192 -4.20 1.14 14.34
C TYR A 192 -4.55 2.61 14.02
N THR A 193 -5.73 2.84 13.46
CA THR A 193 -6.22 4.19 13.14
C THR A 193 -7.30 4.61 14.14
N GLU A 194 -6.94 5.54 15.02
CA GLU A 194 -7.80 6.17 16.03
C GLU A 194 -8.91 7.08 15.47
#